data_AF-A0AAD6L9T7-F1
#
_entry.id   AF-A0AAD6L9T7-F1
#
_cell.length_a   1.000
_cell.length_b   1.000
_cell.length_c   1.000
_cell.angle_alpha   90.00
_cell.angle_beta   90.00
_cell.angle_gamma   90.00
#
_symmetry.space_group_name_H-M   'P 1'
#
loop_
_entity.id
_entity.type
_entity.pdbx_description
1 polymer ?
#
loop_
_entity_poly.entity_id
_entity_poly.type
_entity_poly.pdbx_seq_one_letter_code
_entity_poly.pdbx_strand_id
1 'polypeptide(L)'
;MDQSVKQMLKLIEEDGDSFAKKAEMYYQKRPELISHVEEFYRMYRSLAERYDHVTEELRKSIPSDLQSPVSGIPDVIFEPPSPAREQKPSRLKSGPRAAGFDFFLGSCGSSDHHHKEVDEVSSLTDSESESDDSSVNNYSGLSGNSGGQGLSRRIIDLEIELRETKEKLRMQQDESVDGSFRGVRNEDSEDFLAEITGCERDLTIANEELRLSEEEVTRLNTELQKYKSSEVSDGLQSEFASPAESKVTTREVELEFEVNQASHLQQRIGGSEAETLDSNVKIQALMEELRIAKERLHVSEKEITTLKKQLEGGGPSEKINNLQDQLALAHKEINTLKNKLNAEKREVSKLQERTARLKTNLSDRDREVRDLKIAVSDAELKIFPEKAQIKGEISKLIEERTCLEERLKEQESRCRFLEDGIRMFPAEKTEMQETPEREIQMLKEDTAERDSRIKSERDELNEKSITHKAELTSRDNRVNQMDEHLQQLHMEHVKLLAGEEEARKLMDELRSKAKDLEGEVERQRILILEGAEEKREVIRQLCLTLEHYRNGYHTLRQAFAGHKGVPVLAT
;
A
#
# COMPACT_ATOMS: atom_id res chain seq x y z
N MET A 1 4.89 -22.94 -10.27
CA MET A 1 4.65 -21.49 -10.38
C MET A 1 5.92 -20.77 -10.82
N ASP A 2 7.00 -20.78 -10.03
CA ASP A 2 8.26 -20.08 -10.37
C ASP A 2 8.88 -20.47 -11.71
N GLN A 3 8.84 -21.75 -12.08
CA GLN A 3 9.34 -22.21 -13.39
C GLN A 3 8.54 -21.61 -14.57
N SER A 4 7.22 -21.47 -14.42
CA SER A 4 6.35 -20.88 -15.44
C SER A 4 6.55 -19.37 -15.54
N VAL A 5 6.76 -18.68 -14.41
CA VAL A 5 7.13 -17.25 -14.40
C VAL A 5 8.46 -17.00 -15.11
N LYS A 6 9.47 -17.84 -14.85
CA LYS A 6 10.77 -17.76 -15.54
C LYS A 6 10.66 -17.99 -17.05
N GLN A 7 9.78 -18.91 -17.47
CA GLN A 7 9.51 -19.14 -18.90
C GLN A 7 8.80 -17.94 -19.55
N MET A 8 7.82 -17.34 -18.88
CA MET A 8 7.14 -16.13 -19.38
C MET A 8 8.08 -14.93 -19.50
N LEU A 9 8.94 -14.71 -18.50
CA LEU A 9 9.95 -13.65 -18.54
C LEU A 9 10.92 -13.85 -19.70
N LYS A 10 11.35 -15.09 -19.94
CA LYS A 10 12.24 -15.42 -21.06
C LYS A 10 11.63 -15.12 -22.44
N LEU A 11 10.30 -15.21 -22.59
CA LEU A 11 9.60 -14.85 -23.83
C LEU A 11 9.53 -13.33 -24.07
N ILE A 12 9.84 -12.52 -23.05
CA ILE A 12 9.78 -11.05 -23.08
C ILE A 12 11.19 -10.44 -23.14
N GLU A 13 12.20 -11.13 -22.60
CA GLU A 13 13.56 -10.61 -22.36
C GLU A 13 14.53 -10.78 -23.56
N GLU A 14 14.04 -10.88 -24.79
CA GLU A 14 14.90 -11.12 -25.97
C GLU A 14 15.38 -9.83 -26.65
N ASP A 15 16.71 -9.72 -26.84
CA ASP A 15 17.43 -8.56 -27.36
C ASP A 15 17.20 -8.36 -28.87
N GLY A 16 16.24 -7.50 -29.19
CA GLY A 16 16.15 -6.91 -30.52
C GLY A 16 17.12 -5.75 -30.64
N ASP A 17 18.17 -5.89 -31.48
CA ASP A 17 19.16 -4.82 -31.76
C ASP A 17 18.53 -3.52 -32.30
N SER A 18 17.24 -3.55 -32.70
CA SER A 18 16.45 -2.42 -33.17
C SER A 18 14.99 -2.53 -32.71
N PHE A 19 14.34 -1.39 -32.47
CA PHE A 19 12.96 -1.29 -31.98
C PHE A 19 11.95 -2.04 -32.88
N ALA A 20 12.09 -1.95 -34.21
CA ALA A 20 11.21 -2.63 -35.16
C ALA A 20 11.29 -4.16 -35.00
N LYS A 21 12.52 -4.69 -34.82
CA LYS A 21 12.77 -6.11 -34.60
C LYS A 21 12.21 -6.58 -33.26
N LYS A 22 12.30 -5.74 -32.21
CA LYS A 22 11.69 -6.01 -30.91
C LYS A 22 10.16 -6.08 -30.98
N ALA A 23 9.53 -5.18 -31.72
CA ALA A 23 8.08 -5.18 -31.93
C ALA A 23 7.63 -6.42 -32.73
N GLU A 24 8.33 -6.76 -33.81
CA GLU A 24 8.04 -7.96 -34.61
C GLU A 24 8.17 -9.25 -33.78
N MET A 25 9.27 -9.40 -33.03
CA MET A 25 9.49 -10.55 -32.14
C MET A 25 8.42 -10.64 -31.05
N TYR A 26 8.01 -9.50 -30.48
CA TYR A 26 6.91 -9.48 -29.51
C TYR A 26 5.61 -10.04 -30.10
N TYR A 27 5.22 -9.61 -31.31
CA TYR A 27 3.99 -10.11 -31.94
C TYR A 27 4.08 -11.59 -32.32
N GLN A 28 5.26 -12.11 -32.67
CA GLN A 28 5.48 -13.52 -32.91
C GLN A 28 5.41 -14.36 -31.62
N LYS A 29 5.92 -13.84 -30.49
CA LYS A 29 5.97 -14.52 -29.19
C LYS A 29 4.70 -14.35 -28.35
N ARG A 30 3.85 -13.40 -28.70
CA ARG A 30 2.59 -13.10 -28.01
C ARG A 30 1.66 -14.31 -27.85
N PRO A 31 1.44 -15.17 -28.86
CA PRO A 31 0.60 -16.37 -28.69
C PRO A 31 1.18 -17.37 -27.69
N GLU A 32 2.50 -17.59 -27.72
CA GLU A 32 3.21 -18.47 -26.77
C GLU A 32 3.11 -17.91 -25.34
N LEU A 33 3.27 -16.60 -25.18
CA LEU A 33 3.13 -15.93 -23.89
C LEU A 33 1.70 -16.05 -23.33
N ILE A 34 0.67 -15.84 -24.15
CA ILE A 34 -0.73 -16.00 -23.75
C ILE A 34 -0.99 -17.43 -23.27
N SER A 35 -0.50 -18.44 -23.99
CA SER A 35 -0.63 -19.84 -23.59
C SER A 35 -0.02 -20.11 -22.21
N HIS A 36 1.19 -19.61 -21.94
CA HIS A 36 1.83 -19.79 -20.63
C HIS A 36 1.09 -19.06 -19.50
N VAL A 37 0.51 -17.88 -19.77
CA VAL A 37 -0.32 -17.14 -18.81
C VAL A 37 -1.61 -17.90 -18.50
N GLU A 38 -2.27 -18.46 -19.51
CA GLU A 38 -3.48 -19.26 -19.33
C GLU A 38 -3.21 -20.52 -18.50
N GLU A 39 -2.11 -21.22 -18.76
CA GLU A 39 -1.68 -22.38 -17.97
C GLU A 39 -1.32 -21.99 -16.53
N PHE A 40 -0.62 -20.88 -16.34
CA PHE A 40 -0.32 -20.35 -15.01
C PHE A 40 -1.59 -20.04 -14.22
N TYR A 41 -2.57 -19.41 -14.85
CA TYR A 41 -3.86 -19.13 -14.24
C TYR A 41 -4.63 -20.41 -13.87
N ARG A 42 -4.62 -21.44 -14.74
CA ARG A 42 -5.23 -22.75 -14.44
C ARG A 42 -4.55 -23.43 -13.25
N MET A 43 -3.22 -23.40 -13.18
CA MET A 43 -2.46 -23.94 -12.04
C MET A 43 -2.76 -23.19 -10.74
N TYR A 44 -2.80 -21.85 -10.79
CA TYR A 44 -3.16 -21.02 -9.64
C TYR A 44 -4.57 -21.33 -9.14
N ARG A 45 -5.54 -21.42 -10.04
CA ARG A 45 -6.93 -21.73 -9.71
C ARG A 45 -7.07 -23.11 -9.06
N SER A 46 -6.41 -24.12 -9.61
CA SER A 46 -6.38 -25.47 -9.01
C SER A 46 -5.73 -25.49 -7.61
N LEU A 47 -4.72 -24.65 -7.40
CA LEU A 47 -4.10 -24.52 -6.07
C LEU A 47 -5.06 -23.86 -5.07
N ALA A 48 -5.73 -22.77 -5.47
CA ALA A 48 -6.73 -22.09 -4.66
C ALA A 48 -7.90 -23.03 -4.31
N GLU A 49 -8.40 -23.78 -5.29
CA GLU A 49 -9.44 -24.80 -5.07
C GLU A 49 -8.97 -25.83 -4.03
N ARG A 50 -7.76 -26.39 -4.14
CA ARG A 50 -7.25 -27.33 -3.12
C ARG A 50 -7.10 -26.72 -1.74
N TYR A 51 -6.73 -25.44 -1.65
CA TYR A 51 -6.66 -24.72 -0.37
C TYR A 51 -8.04 -24.57 0.26
N ASP A 52 -9.07 -24.23 -0.53
CA ASP A 52 -10.44 -24.17 -0.07
C ASP A 52 -10.95 -25.54 0.40
N HIS A 53 -10.63 -26.62 -0.32
CA HIS A 53 -10.99 -27.98 0.09
C HIS A 53 -10.32 -28.37 1.42
N VAL A 54 -9.03 -28.11 1.59
CA VAL A 54 -8.31 -28.39 2.86
C VAL A 54 -8.84 -27.53 4.00
N THR A 55 -9.19 -26.27 3.73
CA THR A 55 -9.73 -25.36 4.74
C THR A 55 -11.16 -25.74 5.13
N GLU A 56 -11.98 -26.18 4.18
CA GLU A 56 -13.29 -26.73 4.46
C GLU A 56 -13.22 -28.06 5.22
N GLU A 57 -12.32 -28.97 4.83
CA GLU A 57 -12.10 -30.23 5.55
C GLU A 57 -11.55 -29.98 6.96
N LEU A 58 -10.69 -28.99 7.16
CA LEU A 58 -10.23 -28.56 8.48
C LEU A 58 -11.39 -28.05 9.33
N ARG A 59 -12.31 -27.26 8.76
CA ARG A 59 -13.52 -26.82 9.48
C ARG A 59 -14.48 -27.97 9.80
N LYS A 60 -14.55 -28.99 8.94
CA LYS A 60 -15.39 -30.19 9.14
C LYS A 60 -14.77 -31.21 10.10
N SER A 61 -13.44 -31.18 10.30
CA SER A 61 -12.70 -32.10 11.18
C SER A 61 -12.47 -31.56 12.60
N ILE A 62 -12.84 -30.31 12.88
CA ILE A 62 -13.01 -29.83 14.25
C ILE A 62 -14.25 -30.56 14.81
N PRO A 63 -14.12 -31.42 15.83
CA PRO A 63 -15.25 -32.16 16.38
C PRO A 63 -16.26 -31.19 16.98
N SER A 64 -17.52 -31.31 16.58
CA SER A 64 -18.66 -30.53 17.09
C SER A 64 -18.97 -30.74 18.59
N ASP A 65 -18.10 -31.43 19.33
CA ASP A 65 -18.31 -31.81 20.74
C ASP A 65 -17.73 -30.82 21.77
N LEU A 66 -17.17 -29.68 21.34
CA LEU A 66 -16.75 -28.58 22.24
C LEU A 66 -17.58 -27.30 22.12
N GLN A 67 -18.70 -27.33 21.39
CA GLN A 67 -19.66 -26.23 21.35
C GLN A 67 -20.94 -26.60 22.10
N SER A 68 -20.95 -26.44 23.43
CA SER A 68 -22.17 -26.34 24.25
C SER A 68 -21.87 -25.60 25.58
N PRO A 69 -22.87 -25.02 26.27
CA PRO A 69 -22.89 -23.59 26.60
C PRO A 69 -22.74 -23.27 28.09
N VAL A 70 -21.91 -22.28 28.43
CA VAL A 70 -21.91 -21.56 29.73
C VAL A 70 -21.49 -20.11 29.43
N SER A 71 -22.41 -19.20 29.08
CA SER A 71 -23.27 -18.40 29.97
C SER A 71 -22.48 -17.62 31.05
N GLY A 72 -22.27 -16.31 30.81
CA GLY A 72 -21.70 -15.40 31.81
C GLY A 72 -21.44 -13.96 31.37
N ILE A 73 -22.50 -13.23 31.01
CA ILE A 73 -22.67 -11.75 31.13
C ILE A 73 -22.31 -10.87 29.90
N PRO A 74 -23.13 -9.84 29.58
CA PRO A 74 -23.42 -9.36 28.22
C PRO A 74 -22.82 -7.98 27.93
N ASP A 75 -22.77 -7.56 26.66
CA ASP A 75 -23.55 -6.41 26.19
C ASP A 75 -23.53 -6.25 24.66
N VAL A 76 -24.63 -5.70 24.14
CA VAL A 76 -24.80 -5.05 22.83
C VAL A 76 -25.07 -5.91 21.57
N ILE A 77 -26.37 -6.16 21.37
CA ILE A 77 -27.19 -5.85 20.18
C ILE A 77 -26.67 -6.35 18.82
N PHE A 78 -27.40 -7.28 18.19
CA PHE A 78 -27.97 -7.07 16.84
C PHE A 78 -28.92 -8.22 16.45
N GLU A 79 -30.21 -7.90 16.35
CA GLU A 79 -31.16 -8.40 15.34
C GLU A 79 -32.42 -7.53 15.42
N PRO A 80 -33.37 -7.51 14.44
CA PRO A 80 -33.58 -8.45 13.32
C PRO A 80 -34.09 -7.72 12.03
N PRO A 81 -34.79 -8.35 11.05
CA PRO A 81 -34.94 -9.77 10.70
C PRO A 81 -34.69 -10.07 9.20
N SER A 82 -34.55 -11.35 8.87
CA SER A 82 -35.16 -11.91 7.65
C SER A 82 -35.84 -13.24 7.99
N PRO A 83 -37.12 -13.45 7.61
CA PRO A 83 -37.87 -14.60 8.07
C PRO A 83 -37.60 -15.85 7.21
N ALA A 84 -37.57 -16.98 7.91
CA ALA A 84 -37.48 -18.33 7.37
C ALA A 84 -38.79 -18.82 6.71
N ARG A 85 -38.64 -19.76 5.75
CA ARG A 85 -39.43 -21.01 5.55
C ARG A 85 -38.91 -21.76 4.31
N GLU A 86 -38.32 -22.94 4.45
CA GLU A 86 -38.91 -24.30 4.46
C GLU A 86 -39.14 -24.95 3.08
N GLN A 87 -38.88 -26.28 3.03
CA GLN A 87 -39.25 -27.33 2.05
C GLN A 87 -38.19 -27.76 0.99
N LYS A 88 -37.73 -29.02 1.11
CA LYS A 88 -37.21 -29.91 0.04
C LYS A 88 -38.41 -30.42 -0.81
N PRO A 89 -38.30 -31.12 -1.98
CA PRO A 89 -37.13 -31.58 -2.77
C PRO A 89 -37.22 -31.38 -4.33
N SER A 90 -36.16 -31.79 -5.05
CA SER A 90 -36.14 -32.37 -6.42
C SER A 90 -36.08 -31.50 -7.71
N ARG A 91 -35.03 -31.80 -8.50
CA ARG A 91 -34.85 -31.90 -9.97
C ARG A 91 -35.40 -30.83 -10.96
N LEU A 92 -34.45 -30.42 -11.84
CA LEU A 92 -34.51 -30.05 -13.27
C LEU A 92 -34.68 -28.57 -13.70
N LYS A 93 -33.76 -28.17 -14.61
CA LYS A 93 -33.87 -27.26 -15.78
C LYS A 93 -33.57 -25.74 -15.66
N SER A 94 -32.56 -25.35 -16.47
CA SER A 94 -32.42 -24.19 -17.39
C SER A 94 -33.23 -22.88 -17.23
N GLY A 95 -32.49 -21.76 -17.09
CA GLY A 95 -32.72 -20.39 -17.64
C GLY A 95 -33.71 -19.46 -16.90
N PRO A 96 -33.67 -18.10 -17.06
CA PRO A 96 -32.83 -17.25 -17.93
C PRO A 96 -32.15 -16.00 -17.26
N ARG A 97 -31.11 -15.48 -17.92
CA ARG A 97 -30.71 -14.05 -18.14
C ARG A 97 -30.76 -13.05 -16.96
N ALA A 98 -29.59 -12.50 -16.62
CA ALA A 98 -29.42 -11.09 -16.25
C ALA A 98 -28.37 -10.47 -17.19
N ALA A 99 -28.69 -9.31 -17.75
CA ALA A 99 -27.96 -8.61 -18.80
C ALA A 99 -26.74 -7.87 -18.24
N GLY A 100 -25.63 -7.91 -18.99
CA GLY A 100 -24.48 -7.07 -18.71
C GLY A 100 -23.16 -7.65 -19.21
N PHE A 101 -23.07 -8.00 -20.49
CA PHE A 101 -21.81 -8.05 -21.27
C PHE A 101 -22.18 -8.32 -22.75
N ASP A 102 -22.74 -7.31 -23.41
CA ASP A 102 -22.88 -7.26 -24.87
C ASP A 102 -22.03 -6.09 -25.39
N PHE A 103 -20.71 -6.29 -25.52
CA PHE A 103 -19.85 -5.56 -26.47
C PHE A 103 -18.45 -6.19 -26.57
N PHE A 104 -18.31 -7.18 -27.43
CA PHE A 104 -17.18 -7.50 -28.33
C PHE A 104 -17.40 -8.94 -28.78
N LEU A 105 -17.23 -9.20 -30.08
CA LEU A 105 -17.58 -10.44 -30.81
C LEU A 105 -18.98 -10.44 -31.47
N GLY A 106 -19.22 -9.42 -32.32
CA GLY A 106 -20.08 -9.59 -33.48
C GLY A 106 -19.33 -10.41 -34.54
N SER A 107 -19.67 -11.69 -34.64
CA SER A 107 -19.37 -12.54 -35.79
C SER A 107 -20.38 -12.21 -36.89
N CYS A 108 -19.92 -11.76 -38.06
CA CYS A 108 -20.73 -11.73 -39.28
C CYS A 108 -19.91 -12.37 -40.40
N GLY A 109 -20.39 -13.52 -40.87
CA GLY A 109 -19.82 -14.22 -42.00
C GLY A 109 -20.37 -13.75 -43.35
N SER A 110 -19.60 -14.13 -44.38
CA SER A 110 -20.02 -14.41 -45.76
C SER A 110 -20.20 -13.24 -46.75
N SER A 111 -19.23 -13.08 -47.67
CA SER A 111 -19.45 -13.43 -49.10
C SER A 111 -18.19 -13.22 -49.97
N ASP A 112 -17.81 -14.32 -50.62
CA ASP A 112 -17.11 -14.59 -51.89
C ASP A 112 -16.50 -13.53 -52.85
N HIS A 113 -15.37 -13.99 -53.43
CA HIS A 113 -14.89 -13.90 -54.83
C HIS A 113 -14.37 -12.57 -55.44
N HIS A 114 -13.03 -12.44 -55.58
CA HIS A 114 -12.26 -12.57 -56.85
C HIS A 114 -10.83 -11.96 -56.79
N HIS A 115 -9.86 -12.77 -57.25
CA HIS A 115 -8.70 -12.49 -58.11
C HIS A 115 -7.67 -11.35 -57.88
N LYS A 116 -6.40 -11.78 -58.07
CA LYS A 116 -5.28 -11.17 -58.84
C LYS A 116 -4.46 -10.08 -58.14
N GLU A 117 -3.18 -10.35 -57.86
CA GLU A 117 -1.98 -10.27 -58.73
C GLU A 117 -1.31 -8.89 -58.62
N VAL A 118 0.01 -8.93 -58.38
CA VAL A 118 1.03 -8.11 -59.05
C VAL A 118 1.30 -6.69 -58.51
N ASP A 119 2.49 -6.64 -57.91
CA ASP A 119 3.59 -5.69 -58.14
C ASP A 119 3.52 -4.19 -57.80
N GLU A 120 4.75 -3.75 -57.50
CA GLU A 120 5.36 -2.45 -57.82
C GLU A 120 5.66 -1.50 -56.66
N VAL A 121 6.87 -1.71 -56.13
CA VAL A 121 8.00 -0.77 -56.07
C VAL A 121 7.77 0.72 -55.76
N SER A 122 8.52 1.15 -54.74
CA SER A 122 9.42 2.33 -54.71
C SER A 122 8.87 3.76 -54.83
N SER A 123 9.18 4.58 -53.82
CA SER A 123 9.85 5.89 -54.01
C SER A 123 10.38 6.39 -52.66
N LEU A 124 11.71 6.45 -52.47
CA LEU A 124 12.64 7.56 -52.76
C LEU A 124 12.81 8.53 -51.59
N THR A 125 14.07 8.60 -51.10
CA THR A 125 14.83 9.80 -50.64
C THR A 125 14.29 10.53 -49.40
N ASP A 126 15.08 11.03 -48.44
CA ASP A 126 16.41 11.63 -48.54
C ASP A 126 16.95 11.92 -47.12
N SER A 127 18.21 12.36 -47.03
CA SER A 127 18.84 13.11 -45.92
C SER A 127 19.63 12.32 -44.86
N GLU A 128 20.89 12.01 -45.22
CA GLU A 128 22.10 12.66 -44.69
C GLU A 128 22.07 13.22 -43.25
N SER A 129 22.96 12.75 -42.37
CA SER A 129 23.75 13.64 -41.51
C SER A 129 24.90 12.89 -40.81
N GLU A 130 26.09 13.13 -41.35
CA GLU A 130 27.42 13.28 -40.74
C GLU A 130 27.63 13.01 -39.24
N SER A 131 28.77 12.39 -38.97
CA SER A 131 29.38 12.04 -37.70
C SER A 131 29.81 13.24 -36.84
N ASP A 132 29.91 13.04 -35.52
CA ASP A 132 31.21 13.03 -34.81
C ASP A 132 31.07 12.90 -33.28
N ASP A 133 31.78 11.89 -32.78
CA ASP A 133 32.65 11.86 -31.59
C ASP A 133 32.20 12.49 -30.25
N SER A 134 31.98 11.62 -29.25
CA SER A 134 32.79 11.71 -28.03
C SER A 134 32.84 10.35 -27.32
N SER A 135 33.97 9.70 -27.54
CA SER A 135 34.47 8.59 -26.75
C SER A 135 34.84 9.05 -25.33
N VAL A 136 34.16 8.51 -24.32
CA VAL A 136 34.74 8.39 -22.97
C VAL A 136 34.64 6.92 -22.55
N ASN A 137 35.65 6.18 -22.99
CA ASN A 137 36.01 4.90 -22.45
C ASN A 137 36.88 5.13 -21.20
N ASN A 138 36.52 4.51 -20.08
CA ASN A 138 37.35 4.05 -18.96
C ASN A 138 36.35 3.67 -17.84
N TYR A 139 36.03 2.41 -17.60
CA TYR A 139 36.96 1.38 -17.11
C TYR A 139 36.69 0.02 -17.74
N SER A 140 37.69 -0.51 -18.43
CA SER A 140 37.79 -1.95 -18.70
C SER A 140 38.46 -2.66 -17.53
N GLY A 141 37.86 -3.78 -17.11
CA GLY A 141 38.59 -5.05 -16.94
C GLY A 141 39.20 -5.39 -15.57
N LEU A 142 38.46 -6.14 -14.76
CA LEU A 142 38.94 -7.29 -13.98
C LEU A 142 37.77 -8.29 -13.89
N SER A 143 37.82 -9.40 -14.62
CA SER A 143 38.42 -10.67 -14.19
C SER A 143 37.76 -11.26 -12.93
N GLY A 144 37.17 -12.45 -13.09
CA GLY A 144 37.16 -13.49 -12.06
C GLY A 144 36.06 -13.39 -11.01
N ASN A 145 34.97 -14.13 -11.23
CA ASN A 145 34.37 -15.00 -10.22
C ASN A 145 33.98 -14.37 -8.86
N SER A 146 33.08 -13.37 -8.83
CA SER A 146 32.23 -13.08 -7.65
C SER A 146 31.01 -12.23 -8.03
N GLY A 147 30.01 -12.86 -8.67
CA GLY A 147 28.86 -12.19 -9.29
C GLY A 147 27.79 -11.60 -8.35
N GLY A 148 28.02 -11.53 -7.03
CA GLY A 148 27.03 -10.99 -6.08
C GLY A 148 27.48 -9.71 -5.36
N GLN A 149 28.78 -9.55 -5.10
CA GLN A 149 29.30 -8.45 -4.28
C GLN A 149 29.54 -7.17 -5.08
N GLY A 150 29.89 -7.26 -6.37
CA GLY A 150 30.04 -6.08 -7.22
C GLY A 150 28.73 -5.34 -7.45
N LEU A 151 27.64 -6.07 -7.68
CA LEU A 151 26.30 -5.51 -7.82
C LEU A 151 25.79 -4.96 -6.48
N SER A 152 26.00 -5.67 -5.37
CA SER A 152 25.63 -5.16 -4.03
C SER A 152 26.39 -3.88 -3.68
N ARG A 153 27.68 -3.79 -4.03
CA ARG A 153 28.48 -2.57 -3.86
C ARG A 153 27.98 -1.45 -4.77
N ARG A 154 27.62 -1.74 -6.03
CA ARG A 154 27.03 -0.76 -6.94
C ARG A 154 25.67 -0.27 -6.47
N ILE A 155 24.85 -1.13 -5.88
CA ILE A 155 23.58 -0.77 -5.26
C ILE A 155 23.82 0.12 -4.05
N ILE A 156 24.78 -0.21 -3.18
CA ILE A 156 25.15 0.63 -2.05
C ILE A 156 25.69 1.99 -2.53
N ASP A 157 26.54 2.03 -3.55
CA ASP A 157 27.08 3.26 -4.11
C ASP A 157 25.96 4.12 -4.73
N LEU A 158 25.02 3.51 -5.46
CA LEU A 158 23.85 4.20 -6.00
C LEU A 158 22.87 4.65 -4.92
N GLU A 159 22.70 3.89 -3.83
CA GLU A 159 21.90 4.29 -2.67
C GLU A 159 22.54 5.46 -1.91
N ILE A 160 23.87 5.49 -1.83
CA ILE A 160 24.63 6.63 -1.29
C ILE A 160 24.47 7.83 -2.21
N GLU A 161 24.63 7.68 -3.52
CA GLU A 161 24.47 8.77 -4.49
C GLU A 161 23.03 9.29 -4.53
N LEU A 162 22.02 8.42 -4.39
CA LEU A 162 20.61 8.79 -4.30
C LEU A 162 20.32 9.52 -2.97
N ARG A 163 20.97 9.10 -1.88
CA ARG A 163 20.89 9.81 -0.59
C ARG A 163 21.57 11.17 -0.66
N GLU A 164 22.74 11.27 -1.26
CA GLU A 164 23.48 12.52 -1.45
C GLU A 164 22.76 13.47 -2.40
N THR A 165 22.17 12.98 -3.50
CA THR A 165 21.40 13.83 -4.42
C THR A 165 20.10 14.28 -3.78
N LYS A 166 19.42 13.42 -3.03
CA LYS A 166 18.24 13.79 -2.23
C LYS A 166 18.57 14.78 -1.12
N GLU A 167 19.72 14.62 -0.46
CA GLU A 167 20.22 15.56 0.53
C GLU A 167 20.64 16.87 -0.12
N LYS A 168 21.30 16.86 -1.28
CA LYS A 168 21.60 18.08 -2.07
C LYS A 168 20.31 18.79 -2.53
N LEU A 169 19.27 18.05 -2.90
CA LEU A 169 17.96 18.61 -3.26
C LEU A 169 17.25 19.19 -2.03
N ARG A 170 17.39 18.54 -0.88
CA ARG A 170 16.92 19.04 0.41
C ARG A 170 17.70 20.27 0.88
N MET A 171 19.01 20.29 0.69
CA MET A 171 19.89 21.43 0.98
C MET A 171 19.66 22.57 -0.01
N GLN A 172 19.31 22.32 -1.28
CA GLN A 172 18.84 23.37 -2.21
C GLN A 172 17.46 23.90 -1.84
N GLN A 173 16.60 23.05 -1.29
CA GLN A 173 15.28 23.45 -0.79
C GLN A 173 15.38 24.20 0.55
N ASP A 174 16.34 23.83 1.40
CA ASP A 174 16.64 24.48 2.68
C ASP A 174 17.53 25.74 2.49
N GLU A 175 18.42 25.82 1.48
CA GLU A 175 19.12 27.06 1.08
C GLU A 175 18.18 28.06 0.39
N SER A 176 17.08 27.59 -0.21
CA SER A 176 16.01 28.44 -0.75
C SER A 176 15.06 28.97 0.34
N VAL A 177 15.00 28.30 1.50
CA VAL A 177 14.07 28.62 2.60
C VAL A 177 14.79 29.19 3.85
N ASP A 178 16.11 29.10 3.95
CA ASP A 178 16.87 29.56 5.13
C ASP A 178 18.22 30.20 4.78
N GLY A 179 18.20 31.08 3.78
CA GLY A 179 19.41 31.64 3.16
C GLY A 179 19.43 33.14 2.91
N SER A 180 18.58 33.96 3.54
CA SER A 180 18.93 35.38 3.75
C SER A 180 18.04 36.08 4.78
N PHE A 181 18.69 36.81 5.68
CA PHE A 181 18.15 37.75 6.68
C PHE A 181 17.67 37.21 8.03
N ARG A 182 18.61 36.65 8.79
CA ARG A 182 18.72 36.98 10.22
C ARG A 182 19.93 37.88 10.42
N GLY A 183 19.78 39.19 10.24
CA GLY A 183 20.89 40.09 10.58
C GLY A 183 20.84 41.57 10.21
N VAL A 184 19.82 42.14 9.58
CA VAL A 184 19.68 43.62 9.52
C VAL A 184 18.19 43.99 9.48
N ARG A 185 17.74 44.64 10.56
CA ARG A 185 16.56 45.51 10.76
C ARG A 185 15.31 45.31 9.88
N ASN A 186 14.23 45.00 10.60
CA ASN A 186 12.83 45.25 10.27
C ASN A 186 12.57 46.75 9.99
N GLU A 187 12.88 47.22 8.78
CA GLU A 187 12.40 48.53 8.28
C GLU A 187 11.67 48.32 6.93
N ASP A 188 12.18 47.46 6.05
CA ASP A 188 11.65 47.34 4.68
C ASP A 188 10.32 46.57 4.55
N SER A 189 9.98 45.68 5.49
CA SER A 189 8.72 44.88 5.39
C SER A 189 7.47 45.70 5.74
N GLU A 190 7.60 46.70 6.62
CA GLU A 190 6.54 47.69 6.85
C GLU A 190 6.44 48.66 5.67
N ASP A 191 7.57 49.01 5.04
CA ASP A 191 7.61 49.88 3.87
C ASP A 191 6.96 49.23 2.64
N PHE A 192 7.17 47.95 2.36
CA PHE A 192 6.47 47.26 1.26
C PHE A 192 4.96 47.15 1.51
N LEU A 193 4.53 46.91 2.75
CA LEU A 193 3.10 46.92 3.08
C LEU A 193 2.52 48.34 2.98
N ALA A 194 3.26 49.36 3.41
CA ALA A 194 2.86 50.76 3.27
C ALA A 194 2.77 51.16 1.78
N GLU A 195 3.69 50.70 0.94
CA GLU A 195 3.73 50.94 -0.50
C GLU A 195 2.59 50.23 -1.24
N ILE A 196 2.25 49.00 -0.84
CA ILE A 196 1.08 48.28 -1.36
C ILE A 196 -0.20 49.02 -0.98
N THR A 197 -0.37 49.43 0.28
CA THR A 197 -1.56 50.19 0.69
C THR A 197 -1.58 51.61 0.09
N GLY A 198 -0.43 52.17 -0.26
CA GLY A 198 -0.30 53.42 -1.00
C GLY A 198 -0.81 53.26 -2.43
N CYS A 199 -0.30 52.25 -3.15
CA CYS A 199 -0.76 51.90 -4.49
C CYS A 199 -2.27 51.60 -4.54
N GLU A 200 -2.81 50.91 -3.53
CA GLU A 200 -4.26 50.65 -3.43
C GLU A 200 -5.07 51.93 -3.26
N ARG A 201 -4.62 52.87 -2.42
CA ARG A 201 -5.30 54.17 -2.24
C ARG A 201 -5.23 55.01 -3.51
N ASP A 202 -4.08 55.07 -4.16
CA ASP A 202 -3.91 55.81 -5.42
C ASP A 202 -4.80 55.24 -6.52
N LEU A 203 -4.96 53.91 -6.56
CA LEU A 203 -5.88 53.23 -7.48
C LEU A 203 -7.35 53.58 -7.17
N THR A 204 -7.74 53.70 -5.90
CA THR A 204 -9.09 54.17 -5.55
C THR A 204 -9.33 55.63 -5.93
N ILE A 205 -8.33 56.51 -5.77
CA ILE A 205 -8.42 57.92 -6.15
C ILE A 205 -8.52 58.06 -7.67
N ALA A 206 -7.65 57.36 -8.41
CA ALA A 206 -7.67 57.38 -9.87
C ALA A 206 -8.99 56.83 -10.44
N ASN A 207 -9.59 55.81 -9.81
CA ASN A 207 -10.91 55.30 -10.20
C ASN A 207 -12.03 56.31 -9.93
N GLU A 208 -11.99 57.06 -8.84
CA GLU A 208 -12.98 58.11 -8.54
C GLU A 208 -12.81 59.30 -9.50
N GLU A 209 -11.57 59.69 -9.83
CA GLU A 209 -11.27 60.70 -10.85
C GLU A 209 -11.72 60.25 -12.25
N LEU A 210 -11.51 58.97 -12.60
CA LEU A 210 -12.03 58.39 -13.83
C LEU A 210 -13.55 58.51 -13.87
N ARG A 211 -14.25 58.15 -12.78
CA ARG A 211 -15.71 58.28 -12.69
C ARG A 211 -16.17 59.73 -12.86
N LEU A 212 -15.52 60.68 -12.22
CA LEU A 212 -15.82 62.12 -12.37
C LEU A 212 -15.56 62.61 -13.80
N SER A 213 -14.51 62.11 -14.46
CA SER A 213 -14.22 62.44 -15.86
C SER A 213 -15.23 61.81 -16.82
N GLU A 214 -15.73 60.61 -16.54
CA GLU A 214 -16.82 59.98 -17.30
C GLU A 214 -18.14 60.76 -17.14
N GLU A 215 -18.43 61.22 -15.92
CA GLU A 215 -19.55 62.12 -15.63
C GLU A 215 -19.40 63.47 -16.36
N GLU A 216 -18.19 64.02 -16.46
CA GLU A 216 -17.91 65.24 -17.22
C GLU A 216 -17.98 65.03 -18.74
N VAL A 217 -17.51 63.90 -19.25
CA VAL A 217 -17.63 63.52 -20.66
C VAL A 217 -19.09 63.34 -21.04
N THR A 218 -19.91 62.72 -20.18
CA THR A 218 -21.36 62.62 -20.42
C THR A 218 -22.03 63.99 -20.37
N ARG A 219 -21.65 64.87 -19.42
CA ARG A 219 -22.12 66.27 -19.37
C ARG A 219 -21.75 67.05 -20.64
N LEU A 220 -20.49 67.02 -21.06
CA LEU A 220 -20.02 67.66 -22.29
C LEU A 220 -20.69 67.07 -23.54
N ASN A 221 -20.96 65.75 -23.57
CA ASN A 221 -21.73 65.13 -24.65
C ASN A 221 -23.17 65.67 -24.70
N THR A 222 -23.83 65.83 -23.55
CA THR A 222 -25.18 66.43 -23.53
C THR A 222 -25.17 67.89 -23.98
N GLU A 223 -24.09 68.63 -23.69
CA GLU A 223 -23.92 70.01 -24.12
C GLU A 223 -23.60 70.10 -25.62
N LEU A 224 -22.70 69.25 -26.14
CA LEU A 224 -22.46 69.05 -27.57
C LEU A 224 -23.74 68.66 -28.31
N GLN A 225 -24.56 67.79 -27.73
CA GLN A 225 -25.85 67.39 -28.31
C GLN A 225 -26.85 68.54 -28.30
N LYS A 226 -26.83 69.42 -27.29
CA LYS A 226 -27.62 70.67 -27.27
C LYS A 226 -27.14 71.65 -28.34
N TYR A 227 -25.84 71.86 -28.50
CA TYR A 227 -25.29 72.70 -29.58
C TYR A 227 -25.56 72.11 -30.96
N LYS A 228 -25.42 70.79 -31.12
CA LYS A 228 -25.73 70.05 -32.35
C LYS A 228 -27.23 70.05 -32.67
N SER A 229 -28.10 70.13 -31.65
CA SER A 229 -29.54 70.34 -31.84
C SER A 229 -29.89 71.80 -32.14
N SER A 230 -29.05 72.75 -31.70
CA SER A 230 -29.16 74.19 -32.01
C SER A 230 -28.69 74.52 -33.43
N GLU A 231 -27.68 73.82 -33.93
CA GLU A 231 -27.08 74.02 -35.27
C GLU A 231 -27.91 73.40 -36.41
N VAL A 232 -28.93 72.59 -36.09
CA VAL A 232 -29.82 71.94 -37.08
C VAL A 232 -31.10 72.75 -37.33
N SER A 233 -31.33 73.88 -36.65
CA SER A 233 -32.50 74.74 -36.93
C SER A 233 -32.25 75.85 -37.96
N ASP A 234 -30.99 76.20 -38.24
CA ASP A 234 -30.63 77.24 -39.21
C ASP A 234 -29.78 76.67 -40.35
N GLY A 235 -30.47 76.25 -41.43
CA GLY A 235 -29.86 76.17 -42.75
C GLY A 235 -29.81 74.78 -43.38
N LEU A 236 -30.95 74.29 -43.89
CA LEU A 236 -30.97 73.35 -45.01
C LEU A 236 -32.10 73.70 -45.99
N GLN A 237 -31.77 74.56 -46.97
CA GLN A 237 -32.21 74.33 -48.35
C GLN A 237 -31.29 73.27 -48.95
N SER A 238 -31.86 72.25 -49.59
CA SER A 238 -31.37 71.66 -50.85
C SER A 238 -31.99 70.28 -51.03
N GLU A 239 -33.17 70.26 -51.65
CA GLU A 239 -33.77 69.04 -52.19
C GLU A 239 -33.74 69.17 -53.72
N PHE A 240 -33.00 68.26 -54.36
CA PHE A 240 -32.83 68.20 -55.80
C PHE A 240 -33.74 67.14 -56.41
N ALA A 241 -34.30 67.50 -57.58
CA ALA A 241 -34.82 66.67 -58.67
C ALA A 241 -36.21 66.02 -58.45
N SER A 242 -37.17 65.99 -59.39
CA SER A 242 -37.41 66.42 -60.79
C SER A 242 -38.75 65.71 -61.20
N PRO A 243 -39.20 65.60 -62.48
CA PRO A 243 -39.40 66.53 -63.60
C PRO A 243 -40.88 66.50 -64.10
N ALA A 244 -41.28 67.42 -65.00
CA ALA A 244 -42.10 67.14 -66.20
C ALA A 244 -42.66 68.42 -66.87
N GLU A 245 -42.31 68.56 -68.15
CA GLU A 245 -43.13 69.02 -69.28
C GLU A 245 -43.95 70.34 -69.20
N SER A 246 -43.59 71.33 -70.01
CA SER A 246 -44.34 71.67 -71.25
C SER A 246 -43.92 73.03 -71.88
N LYS A 247 -43.80 73.00 -73.22
CA LYS A 247 -44.26 73.97 -74.24
C LYS A 247 -43.86 75.46 -74.10
N VAL A 248 -43.03 76.05 -74.98
CA VAL A 248 -43.27 76.54 -76.37
C VAL A 248 -43.18 78.08 -76.41
N THR A 249 -42.15 78.57 -77.15
CA THR A 249 -42.04 79.78 -78.00
C THR A 249 -42.39 81.19 -77.49
N THR A 250 -41.46 82.14 -77.73
CA THR A 250 -41.54 83.39 -78.54
C THR A 250 -40.42 84.31 -78.04
N ARG A 251 -39.28 84.50 -78.71
CA ARG A 251 -38.99 85.25 -79.95
C ARG A 251 -39.46 86.72 -79.91
N GLU A 252 -38.47 87.58 -79.73
CA GLU A 252 -38.45 89.02 -79.98
C GLU A 252 -39.10 89.37 -81.33
N VAL A 253 -40.01 90.36 -81.35
CA VAL A 253 -40.14 91.38 -82.40
C VAL A 253 -40.72 92.67 -81.78
N GLU A 254 -40.14 93.78 -82.24
CA GLU A 254 -40.52 95.19 -82.19
C GLU A 254 -42.02 95.51 -82.31
N LEU A 255 -42.47 96.64 -81.73
CA LEU A 255 -42.94 97.85 -82.45
C LEU A 255 -43.72 98.85 -81.55
N GLU A 256 -43.33 100.12 -81.70
CA GLU A 256 -44.15 101.35 -81.87
C GLU A 256 -44.91 102.10 -80.75
N PHE A 257 -45.05 103.40 -81.05
CA PHE A 257 -45.74 104.55 -80.41
C PHE A 257 -44.96 105.26 -79.29
N GLU A 258 -44.68 106.57 -79.32
CA GLU A 258 -45.49 107.74 -79.70
C GLU A 258 -44.55 108.98 -79.77
N VAL A 259 -44.36 109.66 -80.91
CA VAL A 259 -44.94 110.98 -81.26
C VAL A 259 -45.08 112.00 -80.10
N ASN A 260 -44.12 112.94 -80.00
CA ASN A 260 -44.34 114.40 -80.12
C ASN A 260 -43.24 115.24 -79.44
N GLN A 261 -42.72 116.23 -80.18
CA GLN A 261 -42.67 117.66 -79.83
C GLN A 261 -41.33 118.36 -80.09
N ALA A 262 -41.45 119.44 -80.90
CA ALA A 262 -40.59 120.62 -81.08
C ALA A 262 -39.31 120.45 -81.92
N SER A 263 -39.10 121.03 -83.11
CA SER A 263 -39.22 122.44 -83.60
C SER A 263 -37.83 122.82 -84.14
N HIS A 264 -37.57 123.62 -85.18
CA HIS A 264 -38.38 124.43 -86.08
C HIS A 264 -37.43 125.01 -87.16
N LEU A 265 -37.85 124.84 -88.41
CA LEU A 265 -37.70 125.67 -89.61
C LEU A 265 -36.35 126.21 -90.13
N GLN A 266 -36.14 125.81 -91.39
CA GLN A 266 -35.62 126.55 -92.52
C GLN A 266 -36.59 127.66 -93.00
N GLN A 267 -36.06 128.80 -93.48
CA GLN A 267 -36.51 129.69 -94.58
C GLN A 267 -35.98 131.12 -94.33
N ARG A 268 -35.59 131.93 -95.31
CA ARG A 268 -36.34 132.25 -96.53
C ARG A 268 -35.44 132.98 -97.54
N ILE A 269 -35.62 132.64 -98.81
CA ILE A 269 -35.16 133.34 -100.01
C ILE A 269 -36.23 134.36 -100.45
N GLY A 270 -35.80 135.49 -101.04
CA GLY A 270 -36.62 136.41 -101.87
C GLY A 270 -36.40 137.88 -101.51
N GLY A 271 -36.12 138.82 -102.41
CA GLY A 271 -36.04 138.85 -103.87
C GLY A 271 -35.18 140.07 -104.33
N SER A 272 -34.73 140.12 -105.59
CA SER A 272 -35.30 140.98 -106.67
C SER A 272 -35.27 142.48 -106.28
N GLU A 273 -34.56 143.42 -106.88
CA GLU A 273 -34.14 143.64 -108.27
C GLU A 273 -33.05 144.74 -108.21
N ALA A 274 -31.94 144.57 -108.93
CA ALA A 274 -31.23 145.68 -109.58
C ALA A 274 -30.26 145.06 -110.58
N GLU A 275 -30.57 145.33 -111.84
CA GLU A 275 -29.86 144.86 -113.01
C GLU A 275 -28.37 145.22 -113.04
N THR A 276 -27.62 144.28 -113.65
CA THR A 276 -26.33 144.47 -114.34
C THR A 276 -25.09 144.71 -113.48
N LEU A 277 -24.45 143.60 -113.03
CA LEU A 277 -22.97 143.34 -112.97
C LEU A 277 -22.50 142.27 -111.93
N ASP A 278 -23.35 141.36 -111.42
CA ASP A 278 -23.00 140.43 -110.31
C ASP A 278 -22.99 138.90 -110.63
N SER A 279 -23.06 138.48 -111.90
CA SER A 279 -23.09 137.04 -112.24
C SER A 279 -21.74 136.31 -112.09
N ASN A 280 -20.61 137.04 -112.02
CA ASN A 280 -19.28 136.45 -112.07
C ASN A 280 -18.77 135.98 -110.68
N VAL A 281 -19.17 136.67 -109.61
CA VAL A 281 -18.77 136.33 -108.23
C VAL A 281 -19.42 135.02 -107.77
N LYS A 282 -20.65 134.73 -108.21
CA LYS A 282 -21.40 133.53 -107.82
C LYS A 282 -20.88 132.24 -108.46
N ILE A 283 -20.37 132.33 -109.68
CA ILE A 283 -19.73 131.20 -110.38
C ILE A 283 -18.43 130.81 -109.66
N GLN A 284 -17.65 131.79 -109.22
CA GLN A 284 -16.39 131.56 -108.53
C GLN A 284 -16.58 130.91 -107.15
N ALA A 285 -17.61 131.30 -106.39
CA ALA A 285 -17.95 130.67 -105.11
C ALA A 285 -18.37 129.20 -105.26
N LEU A 286 -19.19 128.88 -106.27
CA LEU A 286 -19.61 127.50 -106.54
C LEU A 286 -18.46 126.60 -107.00
N MET A 287 -17.49 127.12 -107.75
CA MET A 287 -16.31 126.35 -108.14
C MET A 287 -15.44 125.99 -106.93
N GLU A 288 -15.32 126.91 -105.97
CA GLU A 288 -14.52 126.69 -104.76
C GLU A 288 -15.21 125.73 -103.77
N GLU A 289 -16.53 125.81 -103.62
CA GLU A 289 -17.30 124.80 -102.87
C GLU A 289 -17.18 123.41 -103.50
N LEU A 290 -17.20 123.32 -104.84
CA LEU A 290 -17.04 122.05 -105.55
C LEU A 290 -15.61 121.50 -105.41
N ARG A 291 -14.60 122.37 -105.31
CA ARG A 291 -13.22 122.00 -104.99
C ARG A 291 -13.12 121.41 -103.57
N ILE A 292 -13.69 122.07 -102.58
CA ILE A 292 -13.71 121.62 -101.18
C ILE A 292 -14.50 120.30 -101.05
N ALA A 293 -15.63 120.16 -101.73
CA ALA A 293 -16.43 118.94 -101.71
C ALA A 293 -15.68 117.75 -102.32
N LYS A 294 -14.94 117.94 -103.42
CA LYS A 294 -14.08 116.90 -104.00
C LYS A 294 -12.94 116.51 -103.08
N GLU A 295 -12.32 117.50 -102.43
CA GLU A 295 -11.22 117.25 -101.49
C GLU A 295 -11.72 116.47 -100.25
N ARG A 296 -12.90 116.83 -99.73
CA ARG A 296 -13.58 116.09 -98.65
C ARG A 296 -13.99 114.68 -99.07
N LEU A 297 -14.52 114.51 -100.28
CA LEU A 297 -14.84 113.18 -100.82
C LEU A 297 -13.58 112.33 -100.89
N HIS A 298 -12.48 112.88 -101.40
CA HIS A 298 -11.22 112.16 -101.51
C HIS A 298 -10.61 111.78 -100.15
N VAL A 299 -10.76 112.65 -99.13
CA VAL A 299 -10.37 112.32 -97.75
C VAL A 299 -11.23 111.18 -97.19
N SER A 300 -12.55 111.23 -97.41
CA SER A 300 -13.46 110.15 -96.97
C SER A 300 -13.22 108.84 -97.71
N GLU A 301 -12.89 108.88 -99.01
CA GLU A 301 -12.51 107.69 -99.77
C GLU A 301 -11.23 107.06 -99.22
N LYS A 302 -10.22 107.88 -98.89
CA LYS A 302 -9.01 107.39 -98.22
C LYS A 302 -9.32 106.77 -96.87
N GLU A 303 -10.17 107.38 -96.06
CA GLU A 303 -10.59 106.84 -94.77
C GLU A 303 -11.37 105.52 -94.91
N ILE A 304 -12.23 105.41 -95.93
CA ILE A 304 -12.91 104.16 -96.26
C ILE A 304 -11.90 103.10 -96.68
N THR A 305 -10.88 103.44 -97.49
CA THR A 305 -9.84 102.47 -97.86
C THR A 305 -8.98 102.04 -96.67
N THR A 306 -8.67 102.93 -95.71
CA THR A 306 -7.91 102.56 -94.50
C THR A 306 -8.74 101.71 -93.55
N LEU A 307 -10.02 102.03 -93.34
CA LEU A 307 -10.93 101.21 -92.53
C LEU A 307 -11.18 99.84 -93.15
N LYS A 308 -11.36 99.77 -94.48
CA LYS A 308 -11.52 98.50 -95.20
C LYS A 308 -10.27 97.63 -95.11
N LYS A 309 -9.08 98.25 -95.20
CA LYS A 309 -7.80 97.56 -95.04
C LYS A 309 -7.52 97.17 -93.59
N GLN A 310 -8.06 97.86 -92.58
CA GLN A 310 -8.05 97.41 -91.19
C GLN A 310 -9.04 96.25 -90.94
N LEU A 311 -10.17 96.26 -91.64
CA LEU A 311 -11.14 95.15 -91.62
C LEU A 311 -10.60 93.89 -92.32
N GLU A 312 -9.85 94.06 -93.41
CA GLU A 312 -9.19 92.96 -94.15
C GLU A 312 -7.86 92.53 -93.51
N GLY A 313 -7.05 93.47 -93.02
CA GLY A 313 -5.68 93.23 -92.53
C GLY A 313 -5.55 92.97 -91.03
N GLY A 314 -6.62 93.15 -90.27
CA GLY A 314 -6.70 92.84 -88.83
C GLY A 314 -8.05 92.26 -88.46
N GLY A 315 -8.66 91.55 -89.41
CA GLY A 315 -10.06 91.19 -89.39
C GLY A 315 -10.42 90.27 -88.21
N PRO A 316 -11.51 90.52 -87.48
CA PRO A 316 -11.99 89.67 -86.39
C PRO A 316 -12.08 88.17 -86.73
N SER A 317 -12.12 87.79 -88.01
CA SER A 317 -12.06 86.41 -88.51
C SER A 317 -10.87 85.59 -87.99
N GLU A 318 -9.64 86.12 -88.00
CA GLU A 318 -8.47 85.36 -87.52
C GLU A 318 -8.49 85.15 -85.99
N LYS A 319 -8.96 86.17 -85.24
CA LYS A 319 -9.17 86.05 -83.80
C LYS A 319 -10.29 85.06 -83.47
N ILE A 320 -11.36 85.05 -84.26
CA ILE A 320 -12.47 84.09 -84.14
C ILE A 320 -11.95 82.67 -84.40
N ASN A 321 -11.16 82.45 -85.46
CA ASN A 321 -10.58 81.14 -85.76
C ASN A 321 -9.64 80.65 -84.64
N ASN A 322 -8.76 81.51 -84.12
CA ASN A 322 -7.88 81.15 -83.00
C ASN A 322 -8.67 80.84 -81.71
N LEU A 323 -9.69 81.63 -81.38
CA LEU A 323 -10.59 81.34 -80.25
C LEU A 323 -11.36 80.03 -80.47
N GLN A 324 -11.74 79.73 -81.71
CA GLN A 324 -12.43 78.50 -82.07
C GLN A 324 -11.51 77.27 -81.98
N ASP A 325 -10.24 77.41 -82.35
CA ASP A 325 -9.20 76.38 -82.16
C ASP A 325 -8.89 76.17 -80.68
N GLN A 326 -8.80 77.23 -79.87
CA GLN A 326 -8.65 77.13 -78.42
C GLN A 326 -9.84 76.46 -77.77
N LEU A 327 -11.06 76.77 -78.22
CA LEU A 327 -12.29 76.14 -77.74
C LEU A 327 -12.36 74.67 -78.16
N ALA A 328 -11.87 74.32 -79.35
CA ALA A 328 -11.72 72.93 -79.79
C ALA A 328 -10.67 72.16 -78.97
N LEU A 329 -9.54 72.79 -78.62
CA LEU A 329 -8.52 72.22 -77.73
C LEU A 329 -9.07 72.02 -76.31
N ALA A 330 -9.72 73.02 -75.73
CA ALA A 330 -10.36 72.90 -74.42
C ALA A 330 -11.44 71.80 -74.41
N HIS A 331 -12.24 71.66 -75.47
CA HIS A 331 -13.18 70.55 -75.61
C HIS A 331 -12.48 69.18 -75.70
N LYS A 332 -11.37 69.07 -76.41
CA LYS A 332 -10.56 67.84 -76.43
C LYS A 332 -10.03 67.52 -75.04
N GLU A 333 -9.49 68.49 -74.32
CA GLU A 333 -9.01 68.32 -72.94
C GLU A 333 -10.15 67.89 -72.01
N ILE A 334 -11.31 68.56 -72.05
CA ILE A 334 -12.51 68.18 -71.30
C ILE A 334 -12.90 66.73 -71.60
N ASN A 335 -12.87 66.31 -72.88
CA ASN A 335 -13.18 64.93 -73.25
C ASN A 335 -12.15 63.93 -72.69
N THR A 336 -10.86 64.27 -72.71
CA THR A 336 -9.83 63.41 -72.10
C THR A 336 -9.99 63.30 -70.58
N LEU A 337 -10.27 64.42 -69.89
CA LEU A 337 -10.53 64.43 -68.45
C LEU A 337 -11.81 63.67 -68.11
N LYS A 338 -12.85 63.78 -68.93
CA LYS A 338 -14.10 63.00 -68.79
C LYS A 338 -13.84 61.51 -68.92
N ASN A 339 -13.00 61.10 -69.87
CA ASN A 339 -12.61 59.69 -70.00
C ASN A 339 -11.80 59.18 -68.81
N LYS A 340 -10.86 59.98 -68.31
CA LYS A 340 -10.10 59.65 -67.08
C LYS A 340 -11.00 59.56 -65.85
N LEU A 341 -11.90 60.53 -65.66
CA LEU A 341 -12.91 60.52 -64.61
C LEU A 341 -13.79 59.27 -64.68
N ASN A 342 -14.22 58.87 -65.87
CA ASN A 342 -14.98 57.65 -66.07
C ASN A 342 -14.15 56.39 -65.76
N ALA A 343 -12.85 56.37 -66.03
CA ALA A 343 -11.97 55.27 -65.67
C ALA A 343 -11.81 55.15 -64.14
N GLU A 344 -11.51 56.26 -63.46
CA GLU A 344 -11.42 56.30 -62.01
C GLU A 344 -12.74 55.91 -61.33
N LYS A 345 -13.88 56.35 -61.87
CA LYS A 345 -15.21 55.93 -61.36
C LYS A 345 -15.42 54.42 -61.43
N ARG A 346 -14.88 53.74 -62.45
CA ARG A 346 -14.90 52.27 -62.55
C ARG A 346 -14.01 51.62 -61.50
N GLU A 347 -12.80 52.16 -61.25
CA GLU A 347 -11.91 51.64 -60.21
C GLU A 347 -12.49 51.85 -58.80
N VAL A 348 -13.08 53.01 -58.53
CA VAL A 348 -13.82 53.27 -57.29
C VAL A 348 -14.96 52.25 -57.11
N SER A 349 -15.69 51.91 -58.18
CA SER A 349 -16.75 50.89 -58.12
C SER A 349 -16.19 49.49 -57.78
N LYS A 350 -15.04 49.11 -58.36
CA LYS A 350 -14.35 47.84 -58.03
C LYS A 350 -13.87 47.82 -56.57
N LEU A 351 -13.32 48.93 -56.08
CA LEU A 351 -12.90 49.05 -54.68
C LEU A 351 -14.10 48.97 -53.75
N GLN A 352 -15.19 49.67 -54.07
CA GLN A 352 -16.43 49.61 -53.30
C GLN A 352 -17.00 48.18 -53.20
N GLU A 353 -16.94 47.42 -54.31
CA GLU A 353 -17.33 46.01 -54.32
C GLU A 353 -16.37 45.13 -53.49
N ARG A 354 -15.05 45.36 -53.55
CA ARG A 354 -14.07 44.67 -52.68
C ARG A 354 -14.32 44.98 -51.20
N THR A 355 -14.59 46.23 -50.85
CA THR A 355 -14.92 46.64 -49.48
C THR A 355 -16.21 45.95 -49.02
N ALA A 356 -17.22 45.84 -49.87
CA ALA A 356 -18.46 45.12 -49.55
C ALA A 356 -18.20 43.63 -49.27
N ARG A 357 -17.40 42.95 -50.11
CA ARG A 357 -17.01 41.55 -49.89
C ARG A 357 -16.20 41.35 -48.60
N LEU A 358 -15.25 42.23 -48.32
CA LEU A 358 -14.47 42.15 -47.08
C LEU A 358 -15.36 42.38 -45.86
N LYS A 359 -16.35 43.28 -45.95
CA LYS A 359 -17.31 43.53 -44.89
C LYS A 359 -18.19 42.31 -44.59
N THR A 360 -18.67 41.61 -45.62
CA THR A 360 -19.44 40.37 -45.41
C THR A 360 -18.57 39.27 -44.81
N ASN A 361 -17.34 39.09 -45.30
CA ASN A 361 -16.40 38.11 -44.77
C ASN A 361 -16.05 38.36 -43.31
N LEU A 362 -15.83 39.62 -42.92
CA LEU A 362 -15.61 40.00 -41.52
C LEU A 362 -16.81 39.64 -40.65
N SER A 363 -18.04 39.95 -41.11
CA SER A 363 -19.26 39.58 -40.40
C SER A 363 -19.45 38.07 -40.25
N ASP A 364 -19.01 37.27 -41.22
CA ASP A 364 -19.07 35.80 -41.15
C ASP A 364 -18.04 35.25 -40.16
N ARG A 365 -16.82 35.79 -40.18
CA ARG A 365 -15.79 35.46 -39.17
C ARG A 365 -16.24 35.87 -37.76
N ASP A 366 -16.88 37.01 -37.60
CA ASP A 366 -17.43 37.46 -36.31
C ASP A 366 -18.52 36.50 -35.80
N ARG A 367 -19.30 35.89 -36.71
CA ARG A 367 -20.28 34.87 -36.34
C ARG A 367 -19.59 33.59 -35.88
N GLU A 368 -18.61 33.12 -36.64
CA GLU A 368 -17.82 31.93 -36.30
C GLU A 368 -17.11 32.09 -34.94
N VAL A 369 -16.54 33.25 -34.66
CA VAL A 369 -15.93 33.56 -33.36
C VAL A 369 -16.96 33.48 -32.22
N ARG A 370 -18.19 33.96 -32.44
CA ARG A 370 -19.25 33.83 -31.43
C ARG A 370 -19.66 32.37 -31.21
N ASP A 371 -19.83 31.61 -32.28
CA ASP A 371 -20.21 30.20 -32.20
C ASP A 371 -19.12 29.37 -31.50
N LEU A 372 -17.84 29.62 -31.81
CA LEU A 372 -16.70 29.02 -31.11
C LEU A 372 -16.65 29.42 -29.64
N LYS A 373 -16.93 30.68 -29.30
CA LYS A 373 -16.96 31.14 -27.90
C LYS A 373 -18.06 30.44 -27.09
N ILE A 374 -19.22 30.20 -27.70
CA ILE A 374 -20.31 29.43 -27.08
C ILE A 374 -19.85 27.98 -26.89
N ALA A 375 -19.29 27.34 -27.92
CA ALA A 375 -18.81 25.97 -27.83
C ALA A 375 -17.73 25.78 -26.75
N VAL A 376 -16.82 26.74 -26.60
CA VAL A 376 -15.81 26.75 -25.53
C VAL A 376 -16.48 26.87 -24.16
N SER A 377 -17.44 27.78 -24.00
CA SER A 377 -18.17 27.94 -22.73
C SER A 377 -18.94 26.67 -22.35
N ASP A 378 -19.59 26.02 -23.31
CA ASP A 378 -20.30 24.74 -23.11
C ASP A 378 -19.34 23.60 -22.74
N ALA A 379 -18.14 23.57 -23.34
CA ALA A 379 -17.11 22.60 -23.01
C ALA A 379 -16.56 22.83 -21.59
N GLU A 380 -16.29 24.09 -21.23
CA GLU A 380 -15.86 24.47 -19.87
C GLU A 380 -16.90 24.05 -18.83
N LEU A 381 -18.18 24.33 -19.06
CA LEU A 381 -19.29 23.92 -18.17
C LEU A 381 -19.37 22.42 -17.93
N LYS A 382 -18.92 21.58 -18.88
CA LYS A 382 -18.86 20.11 -18.73
C LYS A 382 -17.59 19.65 -18.02
N ILE A 383 -16.44 20.26 -18.33
CA ILE A 383 -15.15 19.88 -17.77
C ILE A 383 -15.05 20.25 -16.29
N PHE A 384 -15.62 21.38 -15.86
CA PHE A 384 -15.57 21.82 -14.46
C PHE A 384 -16.16 20.80 -13.46
N PRO A 385 -17.38 20.27 -13.63
CA PRO A 385 -17.94 19.28 -12.73
C PRO A 385 -17.19 17.94 -12.78
N GLU A 386 -16.75 17.49 -13.95
CA GLU A 386 -15.91 16.28 -14.07
C GLU A 386 -14.59 16.43 -13.32
N LYS A 387 -13.92 17.58 -13.46
CA LYS A 387 -12.70 17.90 -12.70
C LYS A 387 -12.97 17.92 -11.19
N ALA A 388 -14.11 18.48 -10.76
CA ALA A 388 -14.50 18.49 -9.36
C ALA A 388 -14.77 17.06 -8.83
N GLN A 389 -15.43 16.22 -9.63
CA GLN A 389 -15.70 14.82 -9.31
C GLN A 389 -14.40 14.03 -9.18
N ILE A 390 -13.51 14.09 -10.17
CA ILE A 390 -12.21 13.40 -10.14
C ILE A 390 -11.40 13.85 -8.94
N LYS A 391 -11.38 15.16 -8.63
CA LYS A 391 -10.71 15.67 -7.42
C LYS A 391 -11.32 15.08 -6.15
N GLY A 392 -12.64 14.95 -6.07
CA GLY A 392 -13.32 14.30 -4.95
C GLY A 392 -13.00 12.81 -4.83
N GLU A 393 -12.95 12.08 -5.94
CA GLU A 393 -12.53 10.67 -5.97
C GLU A 393 -11.07 10.49 -5.55
N ILE A 394 -10.17 11.36 -5.99
CA ILE A 394 -8.77 11.39 -5.55
C ILE A 394 -8.68 11.62 -4.03
N SER A 395 -9.43 12.58 -3.48
CA SER A 395 -9.47 12.83 -2.04
C SER A 395 -9.95 11.60 -1.25
N LYS A 396 -11.02 10.94 -1.71
CA LYS A 396 -11.52 9.69 -1.08
C LYS A 396 -10.48 8.58 -1.12
N LEU A 397 -9.82 8.36 -2.26
CA LEU A 397 -8.77 7.34 -2.39
C LEU A 397 -7.57 7.63 -1.50
N ILE A 398 -7.21 8.91 -1.31
CA ILE A 398 -6.15 9.31 -0.38
C ILE A 398 -6.55 8.98 1.06
N GLU A 399 -7.79 9.31 1.47
CA GLU A 399 -8.31 8.99 2.80
C GLU A 399 -8.32 7.47 3.04
N GLU A 400 -8.83 6.68 2.08
CA GLU A 400 -8.81 5.22 2.15
C GLU A 400 -7.39 4.67 2.27
N ARG A 401 -6.45 5.18 1.45
CA ARG A 401 -5.04 4.81 1.54
C ARG A 401 -4.48 5.09 2.94
N THR A 402 -4.75 6.26 3.52
CA THR A 402 -4.26 6.60 4.86
C THR A 402 -4.83 5.67 5.94
N CYS A 403 -6.12 5.35 5.89
CA CYS A 403 -6.74 4.40 6.80
C CYS A 403 -6.14 2.98 6.67
N LEU A 404 -5.88 2.52 5.44
CA LEU A 404 -5.23 1.22 5.21
C LEU A 404 -3.79 1.21 5.68
N GLU A 405 -3.06 2.31 5.52
CA GLU A 405 -1.68 2.45 5.99
C GLU A 405 -1.59 2.43 7.52
N GLU A 406 -2.54 3.04 8.23
CA GLU A 406 -2.65 2.96 9.69
C GLU A 406 -2.93 1.53 10.16
N ARG A 407 -3.89 0.85 9.52
CA ARG A 407 -4.19 -0.56 9.82
C ARG A 407 -2.99 -1.47 9.56
N LEU A 408 -2.20 -1.20 8.52
CA LEU A 408 -0.98 -1.94 8.24
C LEU A 408 0.07 -1.71 9.34
N LYS A 409 0.28 -0.46 9.79
CA LYS A 409 1.15 -0.15 10.93
C LYS A 409 0.72 -0.85 12.22
N GLU A 410 -0.58 -0.98 12.46
CA GLU A 410 -1.13 -1.74 13.59
C GLU A 410 -0.85 -3.25 13.46
N GLN A 411 -1.02 -3.83 12.27
CA GLN A 411 -0.67 -5.24 12.07
C GLN A 411 0.84 -5.47 12.21
N GLU A 412 1.68 -4.55 11.73
CA GLU A 412 3.12 -4.61 11.93
C GLU A 412 3.52 -4.54 13.41
N SER A 413 2.86 -3.70 14.22
CA SER A 413 3.13 -3.65 15.66
C SER A 413 2.70 -4.94 16.36
N ARG A 414 1.56 -5.52 15.97
CA ARG A 414 1.10 -6.82 16.46
C ARG A 414 2.07 -7.94 16.08
N CYS A 415 2.57 -7.97 14.84
CA CYS A 415 3.57 -8.93 14.41
C CYS A 415 4.86 -8.79 15.22
N ARG A 416 5.37 -7.56 15.40
CA ARG A 416 6.56 -7.31 16.24
C ARG A 416 6.37 -7.80 17.68
N PHE A 417 5.20 -7.55 18.29
CA PHE A 417 4.90 -8.03 19.64
C PHE A 417 4.92 -9.57 19.73
N LEU A 418 4.33 -10.24 18.74
CA LEU A 418 4.34 -11.72 18.70
C LEU A 418 5.74 -12.27 18.43
N GLU A 419 6.52 -11.65 17.54
CA GLU A 419 7.92 -11.99 17.29
C GLU A 419 8.78 -11.82 18.55
N ASP A 420 8.56 -10.73 19.30
CA ASP A 420 9.21 -10.50 20.59
C ASP A 420 8.84 -11.58 21.60
N GLY A 421 7.57 -11.97 21.68
CA GLY A 421 7.11 -13.08 22.52
C GLY A 421 7.76 -14.41 22.13
N ILE A 422 7.83 -14.72 20.84
CA ILE A 422 8.51 -15.92 20.33
C ILE A 422 10.01 -15.87 20.62
N ARG A 423 10.65 -14.70 20.55
CA ARG A 423 12.08 -14.53 20.88
C ARG A 423 12.36 -14.74 22.37
N MET A 424 11.46 -14.32 23.25
CA MET A 424 11.60 -14.48 24.71
C MET A 424 11.29 -15.90 25.18
N PHE A 425 10.39 -16.61 24.48
CA PHE A 425 9.93 -17.95 24.86
C PHE A 425 11.05 -18.99 25.05
N PRO A 426 12.10 -19.08 24.21
CA PRO A 426 13.24 -19.96 24.46
C PRO A 426 13.97 -19.68 25.78
N ALA A 427 14.14 -18.41 26.15
CA ALA A 427 14.82 -18.04 27.38
C ALA A 427 14.01 -18.45 28.62
N GLU A 428 12.70 -18.16 28.60
CA GLU A 428 11.77 -18.61 29.64
C GLU A 428 11.73 -20.14 29.72
N LYS A 429 11.67 -20.82 28.57
CA LYS A 429 11.74 -22.29 28.51
C LYS A 429 13.04 -22.83 29.10
N THR A 430 14.18 -22.22 28.81
CA THR A 430 15.47 -22.64 29.41
C THR A 430 15.48 -22.40 30.90
N GLU A 431 14.97 -21.28 31.40
CA GLU A 431 14.90 -21.01 32.85
C GLU A 431 13.98 -22.01 33.57
N MET A 432 12.82 -22.31 32.98
CA MET A 432 11.88 -23.32 33.48
C MET A 432 12.42 -24.75 33.40
N GLN A 433 13.38 -25.03 32.51
CA GLN A 433 14.01 -26.33 32.40
C GLN A 433 15.22 -26.46 33.33
N GLU A 434 16.06 -25.43 33.45
CA GLU A 434 17.26 -25.49 34.29
C GLU A 434 16.93 -25.54 35.79
N THR A 435 15.80 -24.97 36.23
CA THR A 435 15.37 -25.01 37.64
C THR A 435 15.10 -26.45 38.14
N PRO A 436 14.24 -27.27 37.51
CA PRO A 436 14.06 -28.66 37.91
C PRO A 436 15.29 -29.51 37.62
N GLU A 437 16.08 -29.21 36.57
CA GLU A 437 17.34 -29.93 36.33
C GLU A 437 18.35 -29.72 37.46
N ARG A 438 18.48 -28.49 38.00
CA ARG A 438 19.28 -28.21 39.19
C ARG A 438 18.75 -28.94 40.42
N GLU A 439 17.43 -28.95 40.64
CA GLU A 439 16.81 -29.67 41.75
C GLU A 439 17.02 -31.19 41.66
N ILE A 440 16.86 -31.77 40.47
CA ILE A 440 17.14 -33.19 40.21
C ILE A 440 18.62 -33.49 40.45
N GLN A 441 19.53 -32.62 40.02
CA GLN A 441 20.96 -32.81 40.24
C GLN A 441 21.31 -32.80 41.74
N MET A 442 20.75 -31.83 42.49
CA MET A 442 20.88 -31.81 43.95
C MET A 442 20.34 -33.10 44.59
N LEU A 443 19.11 -33.51 44.24
CA LEU A 443 18.51 -34.74 44.78
C LEU A 443 19.35 -35.98 44.43
N LYS A 444 19.94 -36.05 43.25
CA LYS A 444 20.85 -37.15 42.86
C LYS A 444 22.07 -37.20 43.77
N GLU A 445 22.72 -36.06 44.02
CA GLU A 445 23.88 -35.97 44.93
C GLU A 445 23.49 -36.39 46.35
N ASP A 446 22.34 -35.88 46.83
CA ASP A 446 21.74 -36.21 48.12
C ASP A 446 21.43 -37.71 48.28
N THR A 447 20.93 -38.35 47.21
CA THR A 447 20.67 -39.80 47.21
C THR A 447 21.98 -40.60 47.17
N ALA A 448 22.98 -40.15 46.43
CA ALA A 448 24.29 -40.80 46.37
C ALA A 448 25.01 -40.74 47.72
N GLU A 449 24.93 -39.60 48.42
CA GLU A 449 25.44 -39.46 49.78
C GLU A 449 24.73 -40.41 50.75
N ARG A 450 23.38 -40.45 50.73
CA ARG A 450 22.60 -41.38 51.56
C ARG A 450 22.94 -42.84 51.26
N ASP A 451 23.10 -43.21 49.99
CA ASP A 451 23.51 -44.56 49.60
C ASP A 451 24.91 -44.90 50.12
N SER A 452 25.84 -43.94 50.10
CA SER A 452 27.18 -44.14 50.66
C SER A 452 27.15 -44.37 52.16
N ARG A 453 26.30 -43.62 52.90
CA ARG A 453 26.07 -43.79 54.33
C ARG A 453 25.42 -45.14 54.66
N ILE A 454 24.38 -45.52 53.91
CA ILE A 454 23.70 -46.83 54.10
C ILE A 454 24.68 -47.97 53.85
N LYS A 455 25.57 -47.86 52.84
CA LYS A 455 26.63 -48.84 52.60
C LYS A 455 27.58 -48.95 53.78
N SER A 456 28.08 -47.84 54.32
CA SER A 456 28.99 -47.90 55.48
C SER A 456 28.31 -48.46 56.73
N GLU A 457 27.06 -48.09 57.01
CA GLU A 457 26.28 -48.66 58.12
C GLU A 457 26.03 -50.16 57.92
N ARG A 458 25.73 -50.61 56.69
CA ARG A 458 25.58 -52.02 56.35
C ARG A 458 26.89 -52.78 56.59
N ASP A 459 28.01 -52.23 56.16
CA ASP A 459 29.31 -52.87 56.32
C ASP A 459 29.69 -52.98 57.80
N GLU A 460 29.45 -51.93 58.60
CA GLU A 460 29.67 -51.96 60.05
C GLU A 460 28.78 -53.00 60.75
N LEU A 461 27.49 -53.07 60.40
CA LEU A 461 26.58 -54.08 60.93
C LEU A 461 26.96 -55.50 60.48
N ASN A 462 27.48 -55.65 59.26
CA ASN A 462 27.95 -56.93 58.75
C ASN A 462 29.19 -57.40 59.51
N GLU A 463 30.14 -56.51 59.81
CA GLU A 463 31.29 -56.82 60.68
C GLU A 463 30.81 -57.26 62.08
N LYS A 464 29.88 -56.52 62.69
CA LYS A 464 29.27 -56.90 63.98
C LYS A 464 28.55 -58.25 63.92
N SER A 465 27.87 -58.54 62.82
CA SER A 465 27.21 -59.84 62.60
C SER A 465 28.23 -60.97 62.51
N ILE A 466 29.34 -60.77 61.78
CA ILE A 466 30.42 -61.75 61.66
C ILE A 466 31.08 -62.00 63.01
N THR A 467 31.37 -60.96 63.80
CA THR A 467 31.97 -61.11 65.13
C THR A 467 31.06 -61.86 66.09
N HIS A 468 29.77 -61.49 66.16
CA HIS A 468 28.80 -62.21 66.98
C HIS A 468 28.61 -63.66 66.52
N LYS A 469 28.60 -63.93 65.22
CA LYS A 469 28.56 -65.30 64.69
C LYS A 469 29.78 -66.10 65.14
N ALA A 470 30.98 -65.53 65.08
CA ALA A 470 32.20 -66.18 65.57
C ALA A 470 32.13 -66.48 67.07
N GLU A 471 31.67 -65.52 67.89
CA GLU A 471 31.45 -65.75 69.32
C GLU A 471 30.43 -66.86 69.60
N LEU A 472 29.31 -66.88 68.87
CA LEU A 472 28.31 -67.93 69.00
C LEU A 472 28.92 -69.28 68.66
N THR A 473 29.66 -69.41 67.57
CA THR A 473 30.35 -70.68 67.24
C THR A 473 31.36 -71.09 68.31
N SER A 474 32.06 -70.15 68.94
CA SER A 474 32.96 -70.44 70.06
C SER A 474 32.20 -70.92 71.29
N ARG A 475 31.09 -70.27 71.65
CA ARG A 475 30.21 -70.70 72.75
C ARG A 475 29.61 -72.08 72.48
N ASP A 476 29.17 -72.33 71.26
CA ASP A 476 28.59 -73.61 70.83
C ASP A 476 29.63 -74.74 70.92
N ASN A 477 30.85 -74.49 70.47
CA ASN A 477 31.97 -75.42 70.66
C ASN A 477 32.24 -75.72 72.14
N ARG A 478 32.15 -74.71 73.02
CA ARG A 478 32.30 -74.92 74.47
C ARG A 478 31.16 -75.73 75.06
N VAL A 479 29.91 -75.50 74.61
CA VAL A 479 28.76 -76.31 75.01
C VAL A 479 28.95 -77.76 74.59
N ASN A 480 29.38 -78.00 73.34
CA ASN A 480 29.67 -79.35 72.85
C ASN A 480 30.76 -80.04 73.69
N GLN A 481 31.83 -79.33 74.07
CA GLN A 481 32.86 -79.87 74.98
C GLN A 481 32.30 -80.23 76.36
N MET A 482 31.42 -79.40 76.91
CA MET A 482 30.76 -79.68 78.18
C MET A 482 29.83 -80.89 78.08
N ASP A 483 29.09 -81.02 76.98
CA ASP A 483 28.20 -82.15 76.72
C ASP A 483 28.99 -83.45 76.56
N GLU A 484 30.13 -83.44 75.86
CA GLU A 484 31.05 -84.58 75.78
C GLU A 484 31.56 -84.99 77.17
N HIS A 485 31.96 -84.02 78.00
CA HIS A 485 32.39 -84.29 79.37
C HIS A 485 31.24 -84.85 80.23
N LEU A 486 30.04 -84.31 80.11
CA LEU A 486 28.85 -84.83 80.80
C LEU A 486 28.51 -86.24 80.35
N GLN A 487 28.62 -86.54 79.05
CA GLN A 487 28.43 -87.90 78.52
C GLN A 487 29.50 -88.87 79.04
N GLN A 488 30.77 -88.45 79.14
CA GLN A 488 31.85 -89.25 79.71
C GLN A 488 31.58 -89.55 81.19
N LEU A 489 31.27 -88.53 81.99
CA LEU A 489 30.95 -88.71 83.41
C LEU A 489 29.70 -89.58 83.61
N HIS A 490 28.69 -89.42 82.77
CA HIS A 490 27.52 -90.30 82.77
C HIS A 490 27.91 -91.76 82.47
N MET A 491 28.78 -91.99 81.48
CA MET A 491 29.27 -93.34 81.15
C MET A 491 30.09 -93.95 82.29
N GLU A 492 30.93 -93.17 82.98
CA GLU A 492 31.66 -93.61 84.17
C GLU A 492 30.72 -93.95 85.32
N HIS A 493 29.73 -93.10 85.61
CA HIS A 493 28.71 -93.39 86.60
C HIS A 493 27.94 -94.67 86.28
N VAL A 494 27.55 -94.90 85.03
CA VAL A 494 26.90 -96.15 84.60
C VAL A 494 27.79 -97.38 84.83
N LYS A 495 29.11 -97.28 84.53
CA LYS A 495 30.06 -98.37 84.80
C LYS A 495 30.25 -98.63 86.30
N LEU A 496 30.37 -97.57 87.10
CA LEU A 496 30.48 -97.69 88.56
C LEU A 496 29.21 -98.32 89.15
N LEU A 497 28.02 -97.91 88.68
CA LEU A 497 26.75 -98.53 89.08
C LEU A 497 26.69 -100.02 88.71
N ALA A 498 27.17 -100.40 87.52
CA ALA A 498 27.25 -101.81 87.14
C ALA A 498 28.19 -102.60 88.05
N GLY A 499 29.38 -102.06 88.36
CA GLY A 499 30.33 -102.67 89.30
C GLY A 499 29.79 -102.75 90.74
N GLU A 500 29.08 -101.72 91.20
CA GLU A 500 28.40 -101.73 92.50
C GLU A 500 27.32 -102.80 92.56
N GLU A 501 26.53 -102.96 91.49
CA GLU A 501 25.51 -104.00 91.38
C GLU A 501 26.11 -105.42 91.40
N GLU A 502 27.24 -105.64 90.70
CA GLU A 502 27.99 -106.90 90.76
C GLU A 502 28.54 -107.18 92.16
N ALA A 503 29.14 -106.17 92.81
CA ALA A 503 29.61 -106.28 94.19
C ALA A 503 28.45 -106.56 95.16
N ARG A 504 27.29 -105.94 94.94
CA ARG A 504 26.07 -106.18 95.73
C ARG A 504 25.60 -107.63 95.60
N LYS A 505 25.58 -108.18 94.38
CA LYS A 505 25.27 -109.61 94.15
C LYS A 505 26.25 -110.53 94.89
N LEU A 506 27.55 -110.25 94.84
CA LEU A 506 28.55 -111.02 95.58
C LEU A 506 28.38 -110.90 97.11
N MET A 507 28.08 -109.70 97.61
CA MET A 507 27.76 -109.50 99.02
C MET A 507 26.52 -110.29 99.45
N ASP A 508 25.49 -110.35 98.61
CA ASP A 508 24.27 -111.12 98.89
C ASP A 508 24.55 -112.64 98.89
N GLU A 509 25.38 -113.14 97.97
CA GLU A 509 25.85 -114.54 97.97
C GLU A 509 26.71 -114.88 99.20
N LEU A 510 27.62 -114.00 99.61
CA LEU A 510 28.40 -114.19 100.83
C LEU A 510 27.51 -114.13 102.06
N ARG A 511 26.51 -113.23 102.08
CA ARG A 511 25.52 -113.13 103.15
C ARG A 511 24.66 -114.39 103.24
N SER A 512 24.26 -114.99 102.12
CA SER A 512 23.52 -116.26 102.14
C SER A 512 24.39 -117.39 102.66
N LYS A 513 25.65 -117.51 102.21
CA LYS A 513 26.61 -118.48 102.75
C LYS A 513 26.89 -118.30 104.24
N ALA A 514 27.00 -117.04 104.69
CA ALA A 514 27.17 -116.73 106.11
C ALA A 514 25.96 -117.20 106.93
N LYS A 515 24.74 -116.98 106.43
CA LYS A 515 23.52 -117.50 107.06
C LYS A 515 23.48 -119.02 107.08
N ASP A 516 23.89 -119.69 106.00
CA ASP A 516 23.95 -121.16 105.95
C ASP A 516 24.93 -121.72 106.98
N LEU A 517 26.11 -121.11 107.11
CA LEU A 517 27.11 -121.47 108.11
C LEU A 517 26.64 -121.15 109.53
N GLU A 518 25.98 -120.01 109.75
CA GLU A 518 25.38 -119.66 111.04
C GLU A 518 24.32 -120.69 111.44
N GLY A 519 23.50 -121.15 110.49
CA GLY A 519 22.56 -122.26 110.68
C GLY A 519 23.26 -123.58 111.02
N GLU A 520 24.40 -123.90 110.40
CA GLU A 520 25.21 -125.07 110.76
C GLU A 520 25.82 -124.95 112.18
N VAL A 521 26.35 -123.78 112.54
CA VAL A 521 26.87 -123.52 113.88
C VAL A 521 25.78 -123.66 114.93
N GLU A 522 24.56 -123.15 114.67
CA GLU A 522 23.46 -123.32 115.61
C GLU A 522 23.01 -124.79 115.70
N ARG A 523 23.00 -125.54 114.60
CA ARG A 523 22.77 -127.00 114.63
C ARG A 523 23.81 -127.73 115.48
N GLN A 524 25.09 -127.41 115.29
CA GLN A 524 26.17 -127.98 116.12
C GLN A 524 26.02 -127.58 117.59
N ARG A 525 25.63 -126.34 117.88
CA ARG A 525 25.39 -125.85 119.23
C ARG A 525 24.24 -126.61 119.91
N ILE A 526 23.15 -126.88 119.19
CA ILE A 526 22.03 -127.72 119.67
C ILE A 526 22.52 -129.13 119.96
N LEU A 527 23.26 -129.77 119.05
CA LEU A 527 23.82 -131.10 119.26
C LEU A 527 24.76 -131.17 120.49
N ILE A 528 25.57 -130.14 120.72
CA ILE A 528 26.42 -130.05 121.92
C ILE A 528 25.56 -129.91 123.18
N LEU A 529 24.50 -129.10 123.14
CA LEU A 529 23.56 -128.93 124.26
C LEU A 529 22.80 -130.22 124.57
N GLU A 530 22.33 -130.94 123.54
CA GLU A 530 21.69 -132.25 123.65
C GLU A 530 22.65 -133.29 124.22
N GLY A 531 23.86 -133.43 123.67
CA GLY A 531 24.87 -134.33 124.22
C GLY A 531 25.31 -133.95 125.64
N ALA A 532 25.28 -132.67 125.99
CA ALA A 532 25.48 -132.21 127.37
C ALA A 532 24.28 -132.56 128.28
N GLU A 533 23.05 -132.52 127.77
CA GLU A 533 21.84 -132.92 128.48
C GLU A 533 21.78 -134.45 128.68
N GLU A 534 22.15 -135.24 127.68
CA GLU A 534 22.30 -136.69 127.80
C GLU A 534 23.33 -137.03 128.88
N LYS A 535 24.49 -136.34 128.90
CA LYS A 535 25.46 -136.48 130.00
C LYS A 535 24.85 -136.11 131.36
N ARG A 536 24.08 -135.02 131.43
CA ARG A 536 23.34 -134.65 132.65
C ARG A 536 22.32 -135.71 133.05
N GLU A 537 21.63 -136.33 132.11
CA GLU A 537 20.64 -137.37 132.35
C GLU A 537 21.27 -138.68 132.82
N VAL A 538 22.41 -139.09 132.26
CA VAL A 538 23.19 -140.22 132.78
C VAL A 538 23.63 -139.95 134.22
N ILE A 539 24.03 -138.71 134.54
CA ILE A 539 24.33 -138.32 135.92
C ILE A 539 23.07 -138.41 136.79
N ARG A 540 21.89 -137.94 136.33
CA ARG A 540 20.63 -138.08 137.07
C ARG A 540 20.27 -139.55 137.32
N GLN A 541 20.35 -140.41 136.31
CA GLN A 541 20.12 -141.86 136.40
C GLN A 541 21.08 -142.52 137.41
N LEU A 542 22.36 -142.12 137.40
CA LEU A 542 23.36 -142.60 138.36
C LEU A 542 23.04 -142.13 139.79
N CYS A 543 22.60 -140.89 139.96
CA CYS A 543 22.15 -140.39 141.27
C CYS A 543 20.92 -141.16 141.79
N LEU A 544 19.97 -141.48 140.90
CA LEU A 544 18.75 -142.22 141.23
C LEU A 544 19.04 -143.67 141.64
N THR A 545 19.98 -144.33 140.94
CA THR A 545 20.45 -145.68 141.32
C THR A 545 21.21 -145.65 142.65
N LEU A 546 22.05 -144.64 142.89
CA LEU A 546 22.71 -144.42 144.18
C LEU A 546 21.68 -144.23 145.33
N GLU A 547 20.63 -143.44 145.10
CA GLU A 547 19.54 -143.28 146.07
C GLU A 547 18.77 -144.58 146.29
N HIS A 548 18.53 -145.38 145.26
CA HIS A 548 17.90 -146.69 145.40
C HIS A 548 18.74 -147.65 146.27
N TYR A 549 20.06 -147.70 146.07
CA TYR A 549 20.96 -148.47 146.94
C TYR A 549 20.97 -147.94 148.38
N ARG A 550 20.97 -146.62 148.57
CA ARG A 550 20.91 -145.99 149.89
C ARG A 550 19.59 -146.30 150.61
N ASN A 551 18.46 -146.24 149.91
CA ASN A 551 17.14 -146.58 150.45
C ASN A 551 17.01 -148.08 150.75
N GLY A 552 17.51 -148.95 149.88
CA GLY A 552 17.59 -150.40 150.16
C GLY A 552 18.39 -150.72 151.43
N TYR A 553 19.48 -149.98 151.66
CA TYR A 553 20.28 -150.10 152.89
C TYR A 553 19.52 -149.62 154.13
N HIS A 554 18.68 -148.58 154.02
CA HIS A 554 17.84 -148.10 155.11
C HIS A 554 16.68 -149.06 155.43
N THR A 555 16.04 -149.65 154.42
CA THR A 555 14.96 -150.64 154.60
C THR A 555 15.50 -151.94 155.23
N LEU A 556 16.71 -152.38 154.86
CA LEU A 556 17.38 -153.53 155.48
C LEU A 556 17.77 -153.24 156.95
N ARG A 557 18.06 -151.98 157.28
CA ARG A 557 18.35 -151.54 158.65
C ARG A 557 17.11 -151.46 159.55
N GLN A 558 15.92 -151.25 158.96
CA GLN A 558 14.66 -151.11 159.70
C GLN A 558 13.95 -152.45 159.94
N ALA A 559 14.22 -153.49 159.14
CA ALA A 559 13.60 -154.82 159.26
C ALA A 559 14.19 -155.72 160.38
N PHE A 560 15.37 -155.40 160.94
CA PHE A 560 16.03 -156.24 161.95
C PHE A 560 16.01 -155.67 163.38
N ALA A 561 15.37 -154.52 163.63
CA ALA A 561 15.28 -153.92 164.95
C ALA A 561 13.97 -154.32 165.67
N GLY A 562 13.89 -155.55 166.18
CA GLY A 562 12.69 -155.98 166.91
C GLY A 562 12.66 -157.38 167.53
N HIS A 563 13.75 -157.94 168.08
CA HIS A 563 13.70 -158.93 169.20
C HIS A 563 15.12 -159.19 169.80
N LYS A 564 15.30 -158.74 171.06
CA LYS A 564 16.28 -159.04 172.15
C LYS A 564 17.70 -159.59 171.84
N GLY A 565 18.70 -158.90 172.42
CA GLY A 565 19.97 -159.48 172.88
C GLY A 565 21.14 -158.50 173.05
N VAL A 566 21.33 -158.00 174.29
CA VAL A 566 22.58 -157.82 175.11
C VAL A 566 23.93 -157.48 174.44
N PRO A 567 24.81 -156.71 175.12
CA PRO A 567 25.44 -155.55 174.52
C PRO A 567 26.99 -155.61 174.46
N VAL A 568 27.59 -154.45 174.13
CA VAL A 568 28.83 -153.92 174.73
C VAL A 568 30.18 -154.26 174.05
N LEU A 569 31.04 -153.22 174.04
CA LEU A 569 32.52 -153.16 173.96
C LEU A 569 33.21 -153.57 172.64
N ALA A 570 34.00 -152.66 172.06
CA ALA A 570 35.44 -152.56 172.33
C ALA A 570 36.15 -151.57 171.36
N THR A 571 37.14 -150.87 171.94
CA THR A 571 38.42 -150.38 171.38
C THR A 571 38.45 -149.41 170.21
#